data_AF-A0A974X498-F1
#
_entry.id   AF-A0A974X498-F1
#
_cell.length_a   1.000
_cell.length_b   1.000
_cell.length_c   1.000
_cell.angle_alpha   90.00
_cell.angle_beta   90.00
_cell.angle_gamma   90.00
#
_symmetry.space_group_name_H-M   'P 1'
#
loop_
_entity.id
_entity.type
_entity.pdbx_description
1 polymer ?
#
loop_
_entity_poly.entity_id
_entity_poly.type
_entity_poly.pdbx_seq_one_letter_code
_entity_poly.pdbx_strand_id
1 'polypeptide(L)'
;MRDPTCHLIVQQPRKWSAEGFVLVNEWGDQLAPWTLQRAMRRARAKVSGLPPDFRFHDLRHYLASMLIASGADVKVVQARLRHASAKTTLDTYAHLWPDSDESTRSAIDAVMQTRAEELQSAESL
;
A
#
# COMPACT_ATOMS: atom_id res chain seq x y z
N MET A 1 25.25 22.52 -14.57
CA MET A 1 24.57 23.30 -13.52
C MET A 1 23.90 22.35 -12.54
N ARG A 2 24.59 21.99 -11.44
CA ARG A 2 24.08 21.06 -10.42
C ARG A 2 23.16 21.83 -9.50
N ASP A 3 21.89 21.46 -9.52
CA ASP A 3 20.86 21.98 -8.64
C ASP A 3 21.10 21.48 -7.19
N PRO A 4 21.43 22.38 -6.24
CA PRO A 4 21.86 22.03 -4.88
C PRO A 4 20.76 21.35 -4.06
N THR A 5 19.49 21.56 -4.41
CA THR A 5 18.34 21.07 -3.65
C THR A 5 18.23 19.54 -3.61
N CYS A 6 18.98 18.82 -4.47
CA CYS A 6 18.93 17.36 -4.46
C CYS A 6 19.85 16.67 -3.46
N HIS A 7 20.93 17.34 -3.03
CA HIS A 7 21.82 16.72 -2.06
C HIS A 7 21.19 16.66 -0.66
N LEU A 8 20.19 17.50 -0.39
CA LEU A 8 19.52 17.61 0.90
C LEU A 8 18.50 16.49 1.19
N ILE A 9 18.08 15.71 0.19
CA ILE A 9 17.19 14.55 0.45
C ILE A 9 17.95 13.39 1.11
N VAL A 10 19.29 13.38 1.01
CA VAL A 10 20.13 12.26 1.50
C VAL A 10 20.82 12.59 2.82
N GLN A 11 20.88 13.87 3.22
CA GLN A 11 21.40 14.28 4.52
C GLN A 11 20.24 14.79 5.36
N GLN A 12 19.66 13.91 6.19
CA GLN A 12 18.62 14.34 7.13
C GLN A 12 19.19 15.44 8.05
N PRO A 13 18.65 16.67 8.04
CA PRO A 13 19.00 17.63 9.05
C PRO A 13 18.44 17.14 10.38
N ARG A 14 19.32 17.03 11.38
CA ARG A 14 19.01 16.72 12.79
C ARG A 14 18.09 17.76 13.47
N LYS A 15 17.50 18.67 12.70
CA LYS A 15 16.65 19.77 13.12
C LYS A 15 15.37 19.74 12.29
N TRP A 16 14.31 19.29 12.94
CA TRP A 16 12.93 19.52 12.51
C TRP A 16 12.71 21.03 12.39
N SER A 17 11.98 21.50 11.38
CA SER A 17 11.61 22.92 11.35
C SER A 17 10.70 23.24 12.53
N ALA A 18 10.73 24.49 12.99
CA ALA A 18 9.85 24.95 14.06
C ALA A 18 8.35 24.79 13.71
N GLU A 19 8.04 24.61 12.43
CA GLU A 19 6.70 24.52 11.86
C GLU A 19 6.23 23.06 11.64
N GLY A 20 7.04 22.06 12.01
CA GLY A 20 6.65 20.64 11.99
C GLY A 20 6.75 19.94 10.64
N PHE A 21 7.46 20.52 9.66
CA PHE A 21 7.68 19.88 8.36
C PHE A 21 8.85 18.88 8.41
N VAL A 22 8.64 17.70 7.81
CA VAL A 22 9.66 16.64 7.73
C VAL A 22 10.58 16.82 6.53
N LEU A 23 10.02 17.29 5.40
CA LEU A 23 10.76 17.58 4.19
C LEU A 23 10.85 19.09 4.03
N VAL A 24 12.04 19.63 4.26
CA VAL A 24 12.31 21.06 4.17
C VAL A 24 13.38 21.36 3.12
N ASN A 25 13.31 22.55 2.54
CA ASN A 25 14.38 23.10 1.72
C ASN A 25 15.54 23.62 2.61
N GLU A 26 16.59 24.16 2.00
CA GLU A 26 17.73 24.75 2.71
C GLU A 26 17.39 26.00 3.54
N TRP A 27 16.24 26.62 3.28
CA TRP A 27 15.73 27.80 3.98
C TRP A 27 14.75 27.46 5.12
N GLY A 28 14.39 26.17 5.29
CA GLY A 28 13.47 25.70 6.33
C GLY A 28 12.00 25.61 5.91
N ASP A 29 11.64 26.01 4.68
CA ASP A 29 10.27 25.92 4.17
C ASP A 29 9.94 24.51 3.70
N GLN A 30 8.63 24.22 3.58
CA GLN A 30 8.13 22.96 3.06
C GLN A 30 8.67 22.66 1.66
N LEU A 31 9.21 21.45 1.49
CA LEU A 31 9.67 20.97 0.19
C LEU A 31 8.48 20.81 -0.77
N ALA A 32 8.58 21.44 -1.93
CA ALA A 32 7.52 21.37 -2.90
C ALA A 32 7.49 20.01 -3.65
N PRO A 33 6.30 19.57 -4.14
CA PRO A 33 6.14 18.26 -4.77
C PRO A 33 7.04 18.01 -6.00
N TRP A 34 7.33 19.04 -6.80
CA TRP A 34 8.16 18.90 -7.99
C TRP A 34 9.61 18.50 -7.65
N THR A 35 10.12 18.94 -6.50
CA THR A 35 11.48 18.63 -6.05
C THR A 35 11.60 17.16 -5.72
N LEU A 36 10.59 16.60 -5.04
CA LEU A 36 10.49 15.17 -4.78
C LEU A 36 10.39 14.36 -6.08
N GLN A 37 9.55 14.78 -7.03
CA GLN A 37 9.45 14.12 -8.34
C GLN A 37 10.77 14.13 -9.11
N ARG A 38 11.50 15.26 -9.08
CA ARG A 38 12.81 15.40 -9.73
C ARG A 38 13.90 14.55 -9.04
N ALA A 39 13.83 14.42 -7.72
CA ALA A 39 14.70 13.51 -6.98
C ALA A 39 14.39 12.04 -7.32
N MET A 40 13.10 11.67 -7.38
CA MET A 40 12.66 10.34 -7.78
C MET A 40 13.15 9.98 -9.20
N ARG A 41 13.05 10.91 -10.15
CA ARG A 41 13.59 10.74 -11.51
C ARG A 41 15.10 10.51 -11.52
N ARG A 42 15.85 11.11 -10.61
CA ARG A 42 17.30 10.88 -10.50
C ARG A 42 17.61 9.55 -9.82
N ALA A 43 16.81 9.16 -8.83
CA ALA A 43 16.95 7.90 -8.13
C ALA A 43 16.63 6.72 -9.06
N ARG A 44 15.53 6.76 -9.82
CA ARG A 44 15.14 5.67 -10.74
C ARG A 44 16.22 5.38 -11.78
N ALA A 45 16.94 6.39 -12.26
CA ALA A 45 18.01 6.23 -13.24
C ALA A 45 19.20 5.42 -12.70
N LYS A 46 19.30 5.25 -11.38
CA LYS A 46 20.35 4.47 -10.72
C LYS A 46 19.92 3.03 -10.39
N VAL A 47 18.64 2.70 -10.52
CA VAL A 47 18.11 1.38 -10.18
C VAL A 47 17.81 0.63 -11.48
N SER A 48 18.52 -0.47 -11.71
CA SER A 48 18.30 -1.34 -12.86
C SER A 48 16.97 -2.07 -12.76
N GLY A 49 16.21 -2.14 -13.86
CA GLY A 49 14.96 -2.91 -13.95
C GLY A 49 13.68 -2.13 -13.64
N LEU A 50 13.76 -0.83 -13.30
CA LEU A 50 12.57 0.00 -13.13
C LEU A 50 12.03 0.50 -14.48
N PRO A 51 10.70 0.55 -14.65
CA PRO A 51 10.08 1.19 -15.81
C PRO A 51 10.48 2.66 -15.95
N PRO A 52 10.61 3.17 -17.19
CA PRO A 52 11.02 4.56 -17.44
C PRO A 52 10.00 5.58 -16.92
N ASP A 53 8.75 5.17 -16.79
CA ASP A 53 7.59 5.93 -16.33
C ASP A 53 7.31 5.79 -14.83
N PHE A 54 8.14 5.05 -14.08
CA PHE A 54 7.98 4.86 -12.64
C PHE A 54 7.92 6.20 -11.88
N ARG A 55 6.86 6.35 -11.08
CA ARG A 55 6.47 7.55 -10.34
C ARG A 55 6.53 7.31 -8.85
N PHE A 56 6.50 8.40 -8.09
CA PHE A 56 6.41 8.32 -6.63
C PHE A 56 5.12 7.63 -6.15
N HIS A 57 4.02 7.78 -6.89
CA HIS A 57 2.74 7.13 -6.55
C HIS A 57 2.81 5.60 -6.68
N ASP A 58 3.70 5.06 -7.50
CA ASP A 58 3.84 3.61 -7.67
C ASP A 58 4.37 2.93 -6.41
N LEU A 59 5.06 3.67 -5.53
CA LEU A 59 5.43 3.18 -4.21
C LEU A 59 4.19 2.88 -3.34
N ARG A 60 3.12 3.67 -3.52
CA ARG A 60 1.84 3.46 -2.82
C ARG A 60 1.13 2.23 -3.38
N HIS A 61 1.16 2.04 -4.71
CA HIS A 61 0.66 0.82 -5.33
C HIS A 61 1.45 -0.40 -4.87
N TYR A 62 2.79 -0.31 -4.83
CA TYR A 62 3.65 -1.38 -4.35
C TYR A 62 3.35 -1.77 -2.90
N LEU A 63 3.14 -0.79 -2.01
CA LEU A 63 2.71 -1.06 -0.63
C LEU A 63 1.37 -1.81 -0.59
N ALA A 64 0.40 -1.42 -1.42
CA ALA A 64 -0.90 -2.09 -1.49
C ALA A 64 -0.73 -3.56 -1.95
N SER A 65 -0.01 -3.78 -3.05
CA SER A 65 0.26 -5.12 -3.59
C SER A 65 0.96 -6.01 -2.57
N MET A 66 1.97 -5.49 -1.87
CA MET A 66 2.71 -6.22 -0.85
C MET A 66 1.83 -6.61 0.34
N LEU A 67 0.96 -5.72 0.80
CA LEU A 67 0.02 -6.03 1.88
C LEU A 67 -0.96 -7.12 1.46
N ILE A 68 -1.52 -7.04 0.26
CA ILE A 68 -2.47 -8.03 -0.26
C ILE A 68 -1.79 -9.39 -0.43
N ALA A 69 -0.60 -9.42 -1.00
CA ALA A 69 0.19 -10.66 -1.16
C ALA A 69 0.56 -11.30 0.20
N SER A 70 0.69 -10.50 1.27
CA SER A 70 0.90 -11.02 2.63
C SER A 70 -0.37 -11.57 3.30
N GLY A 71 -1.51 -11.56 2.60
CA GLY A 71 -2.79 -12.04 3.12
C GLY A 71 -3.55 -11.01 3.97
N ALA A 72 -3.24 -9.72 3.85
CA ALA A 72 -3.93 -8.68 4.60
C ALA A 72 -5.37 -8.48 4.11
N ASP A 73 -6.29 -8.26 5.04
CA ASP A 73 -7.67 -7.89 4.76
C ASP A 73 -7.76 -6.49 4.11
N VAL A 74 -8.75 -6.30 3.23
CA VAL A 74 -9.14 -5.03 2.61
C VAL A 74 -9.19 -3.87 3.61
N LYS A 75 -9.72 -4.07 4.83
CA LYS A 75 -9.77 -3.03 5.87
C LYS A 75 -8.39 -2.61 6.35
N VAL A 76 -7.47 -3.58 6.50
CA VAL A 76 -6.09 -3.31 6.89
C VAL A 76 -5.39 -2.52 5.79
N VAL A 77 -5.54 -2.95 4.52
CA VAL A 77 -4.98 -2.26 3.37
C VAL A 77 -5.54 -0.83 3.27
N GLN A 78 -6.85 -0.66 3.41
CA GLN A 78 -7.52 0.64 3.42
C GLN A 78 -6.96 1.57 4.50
N ALA A 79 -6.83 1.09 5.74
CA ALA A 79 -6.31 1.87 6.86
C ALA A 79 -4.85 2.28 6.64
N ARG A 80 -4.01 1.37 6.13
CA ARG A 80 -2.59 1.63 5.84
C ARG A 80 -2.40 2.62 4.70
N LEU A 81 -3.25 2.55 3.68
CA LEU A 81 -3.27 3.53 2.60
C LEU A 81 -3.94 4.84 3.03
N ARG A 82 -4.71 4.86 4.13
CA ARG A 82 -5.54 6.01 4.55
C ARG A 82 -6.58 6.37 3.49
N HIS A 83 -7.19 5.37 2.84
CA HIS A 83 -8.36 5.60 2.01
C HIS A 83 -9.57 5.92 2.89
N ALA A 84 -10.36 6.92 2.48
CA ALA A 84 -11.58 7.29 3.19
C ALA A 84 -12.63 6.17 3.17
N SER A 85 -12.61 5.32 2.15
CA SER A 85 -13.53 4.19 1.99
C SER A 85 -12.81 2.94 1.51
N ALA A 86 -13.26 1.78 1.98
CA ALA A 86 -12.83 0.48 1.48
C ALA A 86 -13.16 0.29 -0.01
N LYS A 87 -14.21 0.96 -0.51
CA LYS A 87 -14.57 0.96 -1.92
C LYS A 87 -13.42 1.43 -2.81
N THR A 88 -12.74 2.52 -2.45
CA THR A 88 -11.59 3.03 -3.22
C THR A 88 -10.46 1.99 -3.32
N THR A 89 -10.23 1.24 -2.24
CA THR A 89 -9.24 0.16 -2.22
C THR A 89 -9.67 -0.99 -3.13
N LEU A 90 -10.93 -1.43 -3.03
CA LEU A 90 -11.46 -2.53 -3.83
C LEU A 90 -11.51 -2.17 -5.32
N ASP A 91 -12.02 -0.99 -5.67
CA ASP A 91 -12.09 -0.50 -7.05
C ASP A 91 -10.71 -0.52 -7.74
N THR A 92 -9.64 -0.32 -6.97
CA THR A 92 -8.26 -0.27 -7.50
C THR A 92 -7.54 -1.62 -7.43
N TYR A 93 -7.73 -2.40 -6.36
CA TYR A 93 -6.86 -3.54 -6.04
C TYR A 93 -7.59 -4.88 -5.90
N ALA A 94 -8.91 -4.95 -6.09
CA ALA A 94 -9.67 -6.20 -5.93
C ALA A 94 -9.07 -7.38 -6.72
N HIS A 95 -8.56 -7.10 -7.92
CA HIS A 95 -7.92 -8.08 -8.80
C HIS A 95 -6.63 -8.71 -8.27
N LEU A 96 -6.06 -8.19 -7.17
CA LEU A 96 -4.88 -8.75 -6.52
C LEU A 96 -5.22 -9.77 -5.44
N TRP A 97 -6.47 -9.80 -4.96
CA TRP A 97 -6.89 -10.86 -4.04
C TRP A 97 -7.04 -12.17 -4.80
N PRO A 98 -6.60 -13.29 -4.21
CA PRO A 98 -6.80 -14.61 -4.80
C PRO A 98 -8.31 -14.86 -4.99
N ASP A 99 -8.68 -15.51 -6.10
CA ASP A 99 -10.07 -15.83 -6.42
C ASP A 99 -10.70 -16.55 -5.23
N SER A 100 -11.60 -15.85 -4.56
CA SER A 100 -12.24 -16.32 -3.33
C SER A 100 -13.29 -17.37 -3.62
N ASP A 101 -13.73 -17.54 -4.86
CA ASP A 101 -14.92 -18.34 -5.18
C ASP A 101 -14.78 -19.80 -4.74
N GLU A 102 -13.66 -20.46 -5.03
CA GLU A 102 -13.46 -21.86 -4.59
C GLU A 102 -13.22 -21.95 -3.08
N SER A 103 -12.52 -20.96 -2.50
CA SER A 103 -12.29 -20.89 -1.04
C SER A 103 -13.59 -20.65 -0.27
N THR A 104 -14.47 -19.81 -0.79
CA THR A 104 -15.77 -19.47 -0.21
C THR A 104 -16.71 -20.65 -0.33
N ARG A 105 -16.72 -21.33 -1.49
CA ARG A 105 -17.51 -22.55 -1.69
C ARG A 105 -17.08 -23.64 -0.71
N SER A 106 -15.79 -23.90 -0.59
CA SER A 106 -15.23 -24.87 0.36
C SER A 106 -15.58 -24.52 1.82
N ALA A 107 -15.53 -23.24 2.19
CA ALA A 107 -15.90 -22.79 3.53
C ALA A 107 -17.40 -22.97 3.82
N ILE A 108 -18.27 -22.69 2.85
CA ILE A 108 -19.72 -22.89 2.98
C ILE A 108 -20.04 -24.39 3.09
N ASP A 109 -19.45 -25.22 2.24
CA ASP A 109 -19.66 -26.67 2.26
C ASP A 109 -19.28 -27.26 3.62
N ALA A 110 -18.14 -26.85 4.18
CA ALA A 110 -17.71 -27.29 5.51
C ALA A 110 -18.71 -26.91 6.62
N VAL A 111 -19.21 -25.67 6.61
CA VAL A 111 -20.20 -25.21 7.60
C VAL A 111 -21.51 -25.98 7.45
N MET A 112 -21.98 -26.19 6.22
CA MET A 112 -23.21 -26.94 5.94
C MET A 112 -23.09 -28.40 6.38
N GLN A 113 -21.91 -29.01 6.19
CA GLN A 113 -21.66 -30.39 6.58
C GLN A 113 -21.66 -30.56 8.11
N THR A 114 -21.02 -29.66 8.87
CA THR A 114 -21.13 -29.65 10.33
C THR A 114 -22.59 -29.53 10.80
N ARG A 115 -23.38 -28.66 10.16
CA ARG A 115 -24.81 -28.52 10.51
C ARG A 115 -25.65 -29.74 10.19
N ALA A 116 -25.38 -30.41 9.07
CA ALA A 116 -26.07 -31.64 8.70
C ALA A 116 -25.80 -32.77 9.70
N GLU A 117 -24.55 -32.90 10.16
CA GLU A 117 -24.14 -33.88 11.17
C GLU A 117 -24.81 -33.60 12.53
N GLU A 118 -24.88 -32.34 12.97
CA GLU A 118 -25.58 -31.94 14.19
C GLU A 118 -27.07 -32.32 14.16
N LEU A 119 -27.75 -32.11 13.03
CA LEU A 119 -29.18 -32.42 12.87
C LEU A 119 -29.44 -33.95 12.84
N GLN A 120 -28.60 -34.71 12.13
CA GLN A 120 -28.70 -36.17 12.10
C GLN A 120 -28.46 -36.79 13.49
N SER A 121 -27.56 -36.19 14.28
CA SER A 121 -27.30 -36.61 15.66
C SER A 121 -28.49 -36.34 16.59
N ALA A 122 -29.26 -35.28 16.32
CA ALA A 122 -30.44 -34.89 17.11
C ALA A 122 -31.70 -35.73 16.76
N GLU A 123 -31.83 -36.20 15.51
CA GLU A 123 -32.93 -37.08 15.10
C GLU A 123 -32.75 -38.55 15.53
N SER A 124 -31.54 -38.95 15.91
CA SER A 124 -31.22 -40.33 16.32
C SER A 124 -31.37 -40.60 17.83
N LEU A 125 -31.86 -39.63 18.61
CA LEU A 125 -32.17 -39.74 20.05
C LEU A 125 -33.69 -39.76 20.30
#